data_AF-A0A7V4Y4B5-F1
#
_entry.id   AF-A0A7V4Y4B5-F1
#
_cell.length_a   1.000
_cell.length_b   1.000
_cell.length_c   1.000
_cell.angle_alpha   90.00
_cell.angle_beta   90.00
_cell.angle_gamma   90.00
#
_symmetry.space_group_name_H-M   'P 1'
#
loop_
_entity.id
_entity.type
_entity.pdbx_description
1 polymer ?
#
loop_
_entity_poly.entity_id
_entity_poly.type
_entity_poly.pdbx_seq_one_letter_code
_entity_poly.pdbx_strand_id
1 'polypeptide(L)'
;MRKKRKWMLMIYMFVFLLITTHGIGQDKEDKGQKCSPRLVNIINFIRQCEPRIDWITEEVLYQTVVEQVNIIKQYNFKATFLLQYDALIDPRYQKLMKELPAAQFEVGAWWEIPQPLVEKSGLKWRGRYPWDWHADVGFATGYTPEEREKLVDTYMEDFKKIFGSYPKSVGSWFIDAYSLKYMHDKYGIVASCNCKDQVGTDGYTLWGGYWSGGYYPSLVNAYMPAQNPEKQIPVPIFRMLGSDPIHQYDSGLGTGNQRVISLEPVYEKAGGDERWCRWYFDWFVNAPALNYAYVQVGQENSFTWKRMSRGYEIQMKILDELVKNGKIVLQTLSETGRWFKENYRVTPPTSVVVLKDHSKKNLKTIWFNSRFYRANLLWEQGTLRFRDIHLFDENMVSDYFEKPGTSSQCFYYTLPLVDGFYWSSLRKIASLRFKYNNGKELKGNNLVVHDSSADELLVQWSIDFPAGEILIRFDERCLSISARGGIKDK
;
A
#
# COMPACT_ATOMS: atom_id res chain seq x y z
N MET A 1 28.80 -69.76 -29.74
CA MET A 1 29.15 -71.05 -29.11
C MET A 1 29.79 -70.79 -27.75
N ARG A 2 29.24 -71.39 -26.66
CA ARG A 2 29.82 -71.82 -25.36
C ARG A 2 31.02 -71.02 -24.76
N LYS A 3 31.18 -70.70 -23.47
CA LYS A 3 30.63 -71.08 -22.13
C LYS A 3 31.36 -70.12 -21.13
N LYS A 4 30.70 -69.37 -20.25
CA LYS A 4 30.43 -69.64 -18.80
C LYS A 4 31.63 -69.97 -17.87
N ARG A 5 31.77 -69.11 -16.82
CA ARG A 5 31.97 -69.39 -15.36
C ARG A 5 33.37 -69.88 -14.92
N LYS A 6 33.94 -69.60 -13.73
CA LYS A 6 33.50 -69.24 -12.35
C LYS A 6 34.80 -68.91 -11.53
N TRP A 7 34.86 -67.88 -10.65
CA TRP A 7 34.87 -67.94 -9.15
C TRP A 7 36.03 -68.77 -8.52
N MET A 8 36.71 -68.47 -7.40
CA MET A 8 36.77 -67.44 -6.35
C MET A 8 37.79 -67.95 -5.27
N LEU A 9 38.51 -67.09 -4.52
CA LEU A 9 38.99 -67.18 -3.10
C LEU A 9 40.26 -66.32 -2.91
N MET A 10 40.23 -65.17 -2.21
CA MET A 10 40.25 -64.87 -0.75
C MET A 10 41.68 -64.76 -0.14
N ILE A 11 42.15 -63.53 0.18
CA ILE A 11 42.25 -62.89 1.54
C ILE A 11 43.58 -63.21 2.26
N TYR A 12 44.31 -62.36 3.00
CA TYR A 12 44.47 -60.90 3.23
C TYR A 12 45.62 -60.74 4.26
N MET A 13 46.42 -59.66 4.22
CA MET A 13 47.18 -59.11 5.39
C MET A 13 47.69 -57.70 5.03
N PHE A 14 47.03 -56.60 5.40
CA PHE A 14 47.04 -55.83 6.66
C PHE A 14 47.98 -54.58 6.63
N VAL A 15 47.40 -53.43 7.00
CA VAL A 15 47.96 -52.18 7.60
C VAL A 15 48.10 -50.90 6.75
N PHE A 16 47.20 -49.94 7.06
CA PHE A 16 47.30 -48.47 7.23
C PHE A 16 48.26 -47.63 6.35
N LEU A 17 47.91 -46.45 5.84
CA LEU A 17 47.34 -45.28 6.52
C LEU A 17 46.84 -44.27 5.44
N LEU A 18 45.60 -43.82 5.53
CA LEU A 18 45.04 -42.74 4.69
C LEU A 18 45.49 -41.38 5.23
N ILE A 19 46.28 -40.65 4.44
CA ILE A 19 46.39 -39.19 4.51
C ILE A 19 46.00 -38.65 3.14
N THR A 20 44.72 -38.36 2.96
CA THR A 20 44.28 -37.43 1.92
C THR A 20 43.77 -36.19 2.62
N THR A 21 44.54 -35.12 2.46
CA THR A 21 44.28 -33.76 2.93
C THR A 21 42.83 -33.37 2.68
N HIS A 22 42.11 -33.11 3.76
CA HIS A 22 40.84 -32.41 3.76
C HIS A 22 41.07 -30.97 3.27
N GLY A 23 40.87 -30.75 1.97
CA GLY A 23 40.49 -29.44 1.46
C GLY A 23 39.03 -29.23 1.80
N ILE A 24 38.75 -28.69 2.99
CA ILE A 24 37.45 -28.10 3.31
C ILE A 24 37.37 -26.81 2.48
N GLY A 25 37.01 -26.96 1.22
CA GLY A 25 36.41 -25.88 0.45
C GLY A 25 35.03 -25.65 1.04
N GLN A 26 34.94 -24.72 1.99
CA GLN A 26 33.67 -24.05 2.26
C GLN A 26 33.30 -23.33 0.97
N ASP A 27 32.51 -23.98 0.12
CA ASP A 27 31.56 -23.25 -0.72
C ASP A 27 30.61 -22.56 0.25
N LYS A 28 31.03 -21.36 0.70
CA LYS A 28 30.08 -20.35 1.10
C LYS A 28 29.25 -20.09 -0.14
N GLU A 29 28.13 -20.81 -0.25
CA GLU A 29 26.94 -20.19 -0.80
C GLU A 29 26.83 -18.86 -0.06
N ASP A 30 27.24 -17.80 -0.75
CA ASP A 30 26.85 -16.45 -0.42
C ASP A 30 25.33 -16.50 -0.46
N LYS A 31 24.71 -16.76 0.69
CA LYS A 31 23.30 -16.50 0.93
C LYS A 31 23.17 -14.99 0.85
N GLY A 32 23.25 -14.48 -0.39
CA GLY A 32 22.98 -13.10 -0.72
C GLY A 32 21.67 -12.80 -0.04
N GLN A 33 21.72 -11.87 0.91
CA GLN A 33 20.58 -11.47 1.72
C GLN A 33 19.42 -11.24 0.76
N LYS A 34 18.47 -12.17 0.74
CA LYS A 34 17.41 -12.19 -0.27
C LYS A 34 16.51 -11.01 0.09
N CYS A 35 16.74 -9.85 -0.54
CA CYS A 35 15.95 -8.65 -0.30
C CYS A 35 14.47 -9.00 -0.47
N SER A 36 13.65 -8.59 0.49
CA SER A 36 12.20 -8.75 0.43
C SER A 36 11.67 -8.20 -0.91
N PRO A 37 10.61 -8.80 -1.50
CA PRO A 37 10.09 -8.36 -2.78
C PRO A 37 9.70 -6.87 -2.78
N ARG A 38 9.88 -6.23 -3.93
CA ARG A 38 9.56 -4.82 -4.20
C ARG A 38 8.48 -4.78 -5.28
N LEU A 39 7.23 -4.70 -4.85
CA LEU A 39 6.06 -4.82 -5.73
C LEU A 39 5.58 -3.44 -6.13
N VAL A 40 5.37 -3.24 -7.42
CA VAL A 40 4.80 -2.01 -7.97
C VAL A 40 3.55 -2.36 -8.77
N ASN A 41 2.45 -1.65 -8.53
CA ASN A 41 1.27 -1.73 -9.37
C ASN A 41 1.07 -0.41 -10.11
N ILE A 42 0.87 -0.50 -11.42
CA ILE A 42 0.40 0.63 -12.23
C ILE A 42 -1.12 0.51 -12.26
N ILE A 43 -1.81 1.37 -11.51
CA ILE A 43 -3.27 1.38 -11.41
C ILE A 43 -3.78 2.72 -11.89
N ASN A 44 -4.62 2.70 -12.93
CA ASN A 44 -5.34 3.86 -13.43
C ASN A 44 -6.83 3.61 -13.21
N PHE A 45 -7.56 4.60 -12.72
CA PHE A 45 -8.98 4.50 -12.43
C PHE A 45 -9.74 5.52 -13.28
N ILE A 46 -10.86 5.07 -13.83
CA ILE A 46 -11.49 5.67 -15.00
C ILE A 46 -12.93 6.01 -14.67
N ARG A 47 -13.29 7.27 -14.90
CA ARG A 47 -14.68 7.74 -14.93
C ARG A 47 -15.06 8.32 -16.28
N GLN A 48 -16.37 8.38 -16.54
CA GLN A 48 -16.92 9.00 -17.74
C GLN A 48 -17.19 10.49 -17.53
N CYS A 49 -17.43 10.94 -16.30
CA CYS A 49 -17.91 12.29 -15.99
C CYS A 49 -16.99 13.01 -14.99
N GLU A 50 -16.72 14.30 -15.21
CA GLU A 50 -16.07 15.19 -14.23
C GLU A 50 -16.84 16.53 -14.14
N PRO A 51 -17.88 16.60 -13.30
CA PRO A 51 -18.80 17.73 -13.26
C PRO A 51 -18.26 18.94 -12.51
N ARG A 52 -17.07 18.86 -11.88
CA ARG A 52 -16.47 19.99 -11.16
C ARG A 52 -15.78 20.98 -12.08
N ILE A 53 -15.45 20.59 -13.31
CA ILE A 53 -14.60 21.36 -14.23
C ILE A 53 -15.10 21.23 -15.67
N ASP A 54 -15.78 22.26 -16.18
CA ASP A 54 -16.48 22.25 -17.48
C ASP A 54 -15.66 21.83 -18.71
N TRP A 55 -14.36 22.14 -18.74
CA TRP A 55 -13.51 21.81 -19.89
C TRP A 55 -13.07 20.35 -19.92
N ILE A 56 -13.27 19.60 -18.83
CA ILE A 56 -12.97 18.17 -18.75
C ILE A 56 -14.18 17.41 -19.32
N THR A 57 -14.20 17.28 -20.65
CA THR A 57 -15.25 16.55 -21.36
C THR A 57 -15.01 15.05 -21.33
N GLU A 58 -16.03 14.26 -21.66
CA GLU A 58 -15.90 12.81 -21.84
C GLU A 58 -14.78 12.44 -22.83
N GLU A 59 -14.58 13.25 -23.87
CA GLU A 59 -13.50 13.03 -24.85
C GLU A 59 -12.13 13.28 -24.23
N VAL A 60 -11.98 14.31 -23.40
CA VAL A 60 -10.71 14.56 -22.67
C VAL A 60 -10.41 13.40 -21.71
N LEU A 61 -11.43 12.90 -21.01
CA LEU A 61 -11.32 11.75 -20.11
C LEU A 61 -10.93 10.48 -20.88
N TYR A 62 -11.56 10.23 -22.03
CA TYR A 62 -11.26 9.08 -22.88
C TYR A 62 -9.84 9.14 -23.45
N GLN A 63 -9.45 10.27 -24.06
CA GLN A 63 -8.10 10.45 -24.62
C GLN A 63 -7.02 10.33 -23.54
N THR A 64 -7.32 10.75 -22.31
CA THR A 64 -6.39 10.55 -21.20
C THR A 64 -6.07 9.07 -20.96
N VAL A 65 -7.08 8.20 -21.02
CA VAL A 65 -6.88 6.75 -20.88
C VAL A 65 -6.13 6.17 -22.08
N VAL A 66 -6.43 6.65 -23.30
CA VAL A 66 -5.69 6.25 -24.51
C VAL A 66 -4.20 6.53 -24.36
N GLU A 67 -3.82 7.70 -23.86
CA GLU A 67 -2.41 8.06 -23.68
C GLU A 67 -1.72 7.27 -22.55
N GLN A 68 -2.42 7.02 -21.44
CA GLN A 68 -1.93 6.11 -20.41
C GLN A 68 -1.66 4.71 -20.99
N VAL A 69 -2.58 4.17 -21.79
CA VAL A 69 -2.41 2.88 -22.48
C VAL A 69 -1.20 2.91 -23.43
N ASN A 70 -1.05 3.97 -24.23
CA ASN A 70 0.04 4.10 -25.20
C ASN A 70 1.41 4.01 -24.54
N ILE A 71 1.62 4.74 -23.44
CA ILE A 71 2.89 4.74 -22.73
C ILE A 71 3.15 3.40 -22.05
N ILE A 72 2.14 2.81 -21.39
CA ILE A 72 2.31 1.50 -20.74
C ILE A 72 2.69 0.43 -21.78
N LYS A 73 2.09 0.48 -22.99
CA LYS A 73 2.45 -0.40 -24.11
C LYS A 73 3.88 -0.16 -24.60
N GLN A 74 4.32 1.11 -24.68
CA GLN A 74 5.69 1.45 -25.09
C GLN A 74 6.75 0.77 -24.21
N TYR A 75 6.50 0.68 -22.91
CA TYR A 75 7.42 0.03 -21.96
C TYR A 75 7.14 -1.46 -21.73
N ASN A 76 6.13 -2.03 -22.39
CA ASN A 76 5.68 -3.41 -22.20
C ASN A 76 5.38 -3.76 -20.73
N PHE A 77 4.74 -2.83 -20.02
CA PHE A 77 4.42 -3.00 -18.59
C PHE A 77 3.07 -3.65 -18.36
N LYS A 78 2.94 -4.31 -17.20
CA LYS A 78 1.64 -4.73 -16.68
C LYS A 78 0.94 -3.57 -16.00
N ALA A 79 -0.38 -3.48 -16.18
CA ALA A 79 -1.19 -2.43 -15.56
C ALA A 79 -2.61 -2.89 -15.26
N THR A 80 -3.27 -2.17 -14.35
CA THR A 80 -4.68 -2.36 -13.98
C THR A 80 -5.47 -1.10 -14.33
N PHE A 81 -6.57 -1.28 -15.03
CA PHE A 81 -7.54 -0.24 -15.34
C PHE A 81 -8.85 -0.54 -14.61
N LEU A 82 -9.21 0.32 -13.65
CA LEU A 82 -10.42 0.17 -12.84
C LEU A 82 -11.51 1.07 -13.40
N LEU A 83 -12.62 0.49 -13.85
CA LEU A 83 -13.70 1.23 -14.51
C LEU A 83 -14.80 1.60 -13.51
N GLN A 84 -15.15 2.87 -13.41
CA GLN A 84 -16.41 3.28 -12.81
C GLN A 84 -17.56 2.80 -13.70
N TYR A 85 -18.75 2.61 -13.14
CA TYR A 85 -19.86 2.01 -13.89
C TYR A 85 -20.25 2.80 -15.15
N ASP A 86 -20.17 4.12 -15.12
CA ASP A 86 -20.41 4.98 -16.28
C ASP A 86 -19.38 4.73 -17.41
N ALA A 87 -18.10 4.57 -17.06
CA ALA A 87 -17.04 4.20 -17.99
C ALA A 87 -17.16 2.73 -18.45
N LEU A 88 -17.62 1.83 -17.58
CA LEU A 88 -17.85 0.41 -17.90
C LEU A 88 -18.85 0.27 -19.06
N ILE A 89 -19.93 1.05 -19.06
CA ILE A 89 -20.99 0.96 -20.06
C ILE A 89 -20.71 1.76 -21.34
N ASP A 90 -19.67 2.61 -21.39
CA ASP A 90 -19.29 3.34 -22.61
C ASP A 90 -18.63 2.39 -23.64
N PRO A 91 -19.18 2.25 -24.86
CA PRO A 91 -18.61 1.40 -25.91
C PRO A 91 -17.16 1.73 -26.30
N ARG A 92 -16.70 2.98 -26.14
CA ARG A 92 -15.33 3.41 -26.43
C ARG A 92 -14.35 2.76 -25.46
N TYR A 93 -14.62 2.82 -24.16
CA TYR A 93 -13.78 2.16 -23.15
C TYR A 93 -13.86 0.63 -23.29
N GLN A 94 -15.05 0.07 -23.56
CA GLN A 94 -15.17 -1.37 -23.81
C GLN A 94 -14.29 -1.82 -24.97
N LYS A 95 -14.32 -1.09 -26.10
CA LYS A 95 -13.49 -1.39 -27.27
C LYS A 95 -12.00 -1.28 -26.92
N LEU A 96 -11.58 -0.16 -26.32
CA LEU A 96 -10.19 0.07 -25.93
C LEU A 96 -9.67 -1.07 -25.05
N MET A 97 -10.41 -1.44 -24.00
CA MET A 97 -9.99 -2.45 -23.04
C MET A 97 -9.99 -3.87 -23.63
N LYS A 98 -10.94 -4.20 -24.52
CA LYS A 98 -11.00 -5.51 -25.19
C LYS A 98 -9.87 -5.75 -26.19
N GLU A 99 -9.31 -4.68 -26.74
CA GLU A 99 -8.17 -4.76 -27.67
C GLU A 99 -6.82 -4.95 -26.95
N LEU A 100 -6.78 -4.84 -25.61
CA LEU A 100 -5.56 -5.02 -24.82
C LEU A 100 -5.29 -6.50 -24.49
N PRO A 101 -4.01 -6.95 -24.49
CA PRO A 101 -3.66 -8.30 -24.06
C PRO A 101 -4.00 -8.53 -22.58
N ALA A 102 -4.96 -9.41 -22.29
CA ALA A 102 -5.42 -9.71 -20.93
C ALA A 102 -4.33 -10.26 -19.99
N ALA A 103 -3.23 -10.83 -20.53
CA ALA A 103 -2.09 -11.28 -19.74
C ALA A 103 -1.22 -10.13 -19.18
N GLN A 104 -1.41 -8.92 -19.71
CA GLN A 104 -0.64 -7.73 -19.38
C GLN A 104 -1.53 -6.63 -18.76
N PHE A 105 -2.75 -6.50 -19.25
CA PHE A 105 -3.70 -5.48 -18.82
C PHE A 105 -4.87 -6.11 -18.08
N GLU A 106 -4.96 -5.82 -16.79
CA GLU A 106 -6.12 -6.16 -15.98
C GLU A 106 -7.20 -5.09 -16.13
N VAL A 107 -8.44 -5.51 -16.35
CA VAL A 107 -9.63 -4.67 -16.24
C VAL A 107 -10.36 -5.05 -14.96
N GLY A 108 -10.55 -4.08 -14.07
CA GLY A 108 -11.24 -4.25 -12.79
C GLY A 108 -12.30 -3.19 -12.56
N ALA A 109 -12.83 -3.14 -11.33
CA ALA A 109 -13.88 -2.20 -10.96
C ALA A 109 -13.34 -1.01 -10.16
N TRP A 110 -13.79 0.19 -10.52
CA TRP A 110 -13.68 1.36 -9.66
C TRP A 110 -15.04 1.61 -8.98
N TRP A 111 -15.08 1.36 -7.67
CA TRP A 111 -16.29 1.31 -6.87
C TRP A 111 -16.62 2.66 -6.25
N GLU A 112 -16.92 3.61 -7.14
CA GLU A 112 -17.74 4.79 -6.86
C GLU A 112 -19.10 4.60 -7.53
N ILE A 113 -20.13 5.26 -7.01
CA ILE A 113 -21.53 4.99 -7.35
C ILE A 113 -22.10 6.15 -8.18
N PRO A 114 -22.04 6.07 -9.54
CA PRO A 114 -22.62 7.10 -10.40
C PRO A 114 -24.12 6.85 -10.63
N GLN A 115 -24.83 7.89 -11.08
CA GLN A 115 -26.26 7.87 -11.41
C GLN A 115 -26.68 6.65 -12.26
N PRO A 116 -25.98 6.29 -13.36
CA PRO A 116 -26.42 5.18 -14.20
C PRO A 116 -26.43 3.82 -13.49
N LEU A 117 -25.56 3.62 -12.48
CA LEU A 117 -25.54 2.39 -11.69
C LEU A 117 -26.76 2.33 -10.79
N VAL A 118 -27.06 3.44 -10.10
CA VAL A 118 -28.14 3.56 -9.13
C VAL A 118 -29.49 3.33 -9.81
N GLU A 119 -29.73 4.04 -10.92
CA GLU A 119 -30.99 3.94 -11.65
C GLU A 119 -31.20 2.54 -12.25
N LYS A 120 -30.15 1.93 -12.80
CA LYS A 120 -30.24 0.55 -13.31
C LYS A 120 -30.48 -0.48 -12.20
N SER A 121 -29.96 -0.23 -11.01
CA SER A 121 -30.22 -1.06 -9.83
C SER A 121 -31.65 -0.91 -9.27
N GLY A 122 -32.50 -0.11 -9.93
CA GLY A 122 -33.87 0.17 -9.50
C GLY A 122 -33.94 1.11 -8.28
N LEU A 123 -32.87 1.86 -8.01
CA LEU A 123 -32.79 2.82 -6.92
C LEU A 123 -32.96 4.25 -7.46
N LYS A 124 -33.36 5.17 -6.58
CA LYS A 124 -33.50 6.59 -6.94
C LYS A 124 -32.14 7.30 -6.78
N TRP A 125 -31.68 7.97 -7.84
CA TRP A 125 -30.52 8.85 -7.75
C TRP A 125 -30.78 10.05 -6.85
N ARG A 126 -29.80 10.39 -6.01
CA ARG A 126 -29.89 11.48 -5.01
C ARG A 126 -28.84 12.57 -5.20
N GLY A 127 -27.97 12.44 -6.20
CA GLY A 127 -26.89 13.38 -6.46
C GLY A 127 -27.29 14.58 -7.28
N ARG A 128 -26.41 15.59 -7.27
CA ARG A 128 -26.58 16.85 -8.00
C ARG A 128 -26.21 16.72 -9.48
N TYR A 129 -25.37 15.74 -9.81
CA TYR A 129 -24.79 15.51 -11.12
C TYR A 129 -24.83 14.01 -11.45
N PRO A 130 -24.53 13.58 -12.70
CA PRO A 130 -24.45 12.15 -13.06
C PRO A 130 -23.42 11.34 -12.26
N TRP A 131 -22.42 12.01 -11.68
CA TRP A 131 -21.57 11.49 -10.62
C TRP A 131 -21.41 12.57 -9.56
N ASP A 132 -21.64 12.24 -8.29
CA ASP A 132 -21.54 13.18 -7.18
C ASP A 132 -20.50 12.67 -6.17
N TRP A 133 -19.50 13.48 -5.83
CA TRP A 133 -18.38 13.09 -4.97
C TRP A 133 -18.72 13.13 -3.47
N HIS A 134 -19.94 13.51 -3.09
CA HIS A 134 -20.36 13.48 -1.68
C HIS A 134 -20.49 12.03 -1.17
N ALA A 135 -20.02 11.79 0.06
CA ALA A 135 -19.93 10.45 0.67
C ALA A 135 -21.27 9.70 0.82
N ASP A 136 -22.37 10.42 1.03
CA ASP A 136 -23.73 9.88 1.14
C ASP A 136 -24.38 9.56 -0.21
N VAL A 137 -23.70 9.86 -1.32
CA VAL A 137 -24.21 9.70 -2.68
C VAL A 137 -23.24 8.88 -3.55
N GLY A 138 -22.01 9.34 -3.73
CA GLY A 138 -21.02 8.74 -4.64
C GLY A 138 -20.34 7.48 -4.13
N PHE A 139 -20.66 7.04 -2.91
CA PHE A 139 -20.00 5.91 -2.27
C PHE A 139 -21.02 4.96 -1.68
N ALA A 140 -20.67 3.66 -1.63
CA ALA A 140 -21.52 2.62 -1.07
C ALA A 140 -21.92 2.90 0.40
N THR A 141 -21.09 3.64 1.15
CA THR A 141 -21.38 4.09 2.51
C THR A 141 -22.69 4.86 2.62
N GLY A 142 -23.14 5.54 1.57
CA GLY A 142 -24.43 6.27 1.53
C GLY A 142 -25.68 5.40 1.31
N TYR A 143 -25.51 4.10 1.14
CA TYR A 143 -26.58 3.15 0.83
C TYR A 143 -26.77 2.13 1.96
N THR A 144 -27.99 1.59 2.11
CA THR A 144 -28.22 0.49 3.05
C THR A 144 -27.53 -0.80 2.58
N PRO A 145 -27.28 -1.78 3.45
CA PRO A 145 -26.73 -3.07 3.04
C PRO A 145 -27.48 -3.72 1.85
N GLU A 146 -28.80 -3.71 1.86
CA GLU A 146 -29.64 -4.27 0.79
C GLU A 146 -29.52 -3.48 -0.52
N GLU A 147 -29.39 -2.15 -0.45
CA GLU A 147 -29.13 -1.32 -1.62
C GLU A 147 -27.72 -1.58 -2.18
N ARG A 148 -26.72 -1.77 -1.32
CA ARG A 148 -25.35 -2.12 -1.73
C ARG A 148 -25.31 -3.44 -2.48
N GLU A 149 -26.02 -4.47 -2.00
CA GLU A 149 -26.09 -5.75 -2.73
C GLU A 149 -26.64 -5.58 -4.15
N LYS A 150 -27.72 -4.80 -4.32
CA LYS A 150 -28.31 -4.52 -5.65
C LYS A 150 -27.35 -3.77 -6.57
N LEU A 151 -26.64 -2.78 -6.03
CA LEU A 151 -25.62 -2.04 -6.76
C LEU A 151 -24.48 -2.98 -7.21
N VAL A 152 -24.01 -3.85 -6.31
CA VAL A 152 -22.94 -4.81 -6.63
C VAL A 152 -23.40 -5.78 -7.70
N ASP A 153 -24.60 -6.35 -7.55
CA ASP A 153 -25.16 -7.30 -8.50
C ASP A 153 -25.29 -6.72 -9.90
N THR A 154 -25.83 -5.50 -10.00
CA THR A 154 -25.98 -4.78 -11.27
C THR A 154 -24.63 -4.55 -11.94
N TYR A 155 -23.65 -4.04 -11.18
CA TYR A 155 -22.30 -3.80 -11.69
C TYR A 155 -21.66 -5.10 -12.21
N MET A 156 -21.73 -6.16 -11.41
CA MET A 156 -21.08 -7.44 -11.71
C MET A 156 -21.73 -8.16 -12.90
N GLU A 157 -23.06 -8.09 -13.02
CA GLU A 157 -23.80 -8.64 -14.17
C GLU A 157 -23.35 -7.98 -15.47
N ASP A 158 -23.34 -6.64 -15.52
CA ASP A 158 -22.92 -5.92 -16.72
C ASP A 158 -21.45 -6.13 -17.04
N PHE A 159 -20.58 -6.12 -16.03
CA PHE A 159 -19.16 -6.39 -16.23
C PHE A 159 -18.97 -7.77 -16.89
N LYS A 160 -19.65 -8.81 -16.39
CA LYS A 160 -19.60 -10.15 -16.98
C LYS A 160 -20.19 -10.20 -18.37
N LYS A 161 -21.31 -9.50 -18.62
CA LYS A 161 -21.92 -9.41 -19.96
C LYS A 161 -20.97 -8.77 -20.97
N ILE A 162 -20.22 -7.76 -20.56
CA ILE A 162 -19.32 -6.99 -21.40
C ILE A 162 -18.00 -7.73 -21.64
N PHE A 163 -17.35 -8.22 -20.59
CA PHE A 163 -15.99 -8.80 -20.64
C PHE A 163 -15.95 -10.33 -20.56
N GLY A 164 -17.08 -11.00 -20.37
CA GLY A 164 -17.17 -12.46 -20.30
C GLY A 164 -16.80 -13.08 -18.94
N SER A 165 -16.32 -12.29 -17.98
CA SER A 165 -15.93 -12.73 -16.64
C SER A 165 -16.16 -11.63 -15.61
N TYR A 166 -16.37 -11.96 -14.34
CA TYR A 166 -16.38 -10.97 -13.25
C TYR A 166 -15.00 -10.32 -13.04
N PRO A 167 -14.93 -9.05 -12.60
CA PRO A 167 -13.66 -8.39 -12.30
C PRO A 167 -12.92 -9.14 -11.20
N LYS A 168 -11.59 -9.19 -11.28
CA LYS A 168 -10.76 -9.84 -10.26
C LYS A 168 -10.35 -8.88 -9.14
N SER A 169 -10.27 -7.59 -9.44
CA SER A 169 -9.95 -6.56 -8.47
C SER A 169 -10.98 -5.43 -8.43
N VAL A 170 -11.17 -4.85 -7.24
CA VAL A 170 -12.06 -3.71 -7.02
C VAL A 170 -11.36 -2.64 -6.19
N GLY A 171 -11.20 -1.43 -6.72
CA GLY A 171 -10.66 -0.28 -5.99
C GLY A 171 -11.71 0.77 -5.70
N SER A 172 -11.54 1.54 -4.63
CA SER A 172 -12.32 2.75 -4.35
C SER A 172 -11.52 3.66 -3.45
N TRP A 173 -11.81 4.95 -3.40
CA TRP A 173 -11.28 5.79 -2.34
C TRP A 173 -11.69 5.27 -0.95
N PHE A 174 -12.95 4.82 -0.84
CA PHE A 174 -13.56 4.26 0.37
C PHE A 174 -14.35 3.02 0.01
N ILE A 175 -13.93 1.89 0.55
CA ILE A 175 -14.69 0.64 0.46
C ILE A 175 -15.17 0.25 1.85
N ASP A 176 -16.43 -0.13 1.98
CA ASP A 176 -17.00 -0.65 3.23
C ASP A 176 -16.85 -2.17 3.32
N ALA A 177 -16.81 -2.68 4.56
CA ALA A 177 -16.59 -4.10 4.81
C ALA A 177 -17.71 -4.98 4.24
N TYR A 178 -18.95 -4.49 4.27
CA TYR A 178 -20.11 -5.24 3.82
C TYR A 178 -20.05 -5.48 2.31
N SER A 179 -19.89 -4.41 1.52
CA SER A 179 -19.76 -4.52 0.05
C SER A 179 -18.56 -5.37 -0.34
N LEU A 180 -17.39 -5.17 0.31
CA LEU A 180 -16.18 -5.94 0.00
C LEU A 180 -16.38 -7.44 0.24
N LYS A 181 -16.98 -7.80 1.39
CA LYS A 181 -17.29 -9.19 1.73
C LYS A 181 -18.30 -9.79 0.74
N TYR A 182 -19.34 -9.04 0.39
CA TYR A 182 -20.34 -9.50 -0.57
C TYR A 182 -19.75 -9.77 -1.95
N MET A 183 -18.91 -8.85 -2.46
CA MET A 183 -18.17 -9.03 -3.71
C MET A 183 -17.25 -10.25 -3.67
N HIS A 184 -16.59 -10.51 -2.53
CA HIS A 184 -15.77 -11.69 -2.36
C HIS A 184 -16.62 -12.97 -2.40
N ASP A 185 -17.62 -13.07 -1.54
CA ASP A 185 -18.35 -14.32 -1.31
C ASP A 185 -19.17 -14.74 -2.54
N LYS A 186 -19.78 -13.76 -3.22
CA LYS A 186 -20.66 -14.01 -4.37
C LYS A 186 -19.92 -14.01 -5.71
N TYR A 187 -18.93 -13.13 -5.88
CA TYR A 187 -18.28 -12.88 -7.18
C TYR A 187 -16.80 -13.28 -7.22
N GLY A 188 -16.18 -13.61 -6.08
CA GLY A 188 -14.83 -14.17 -6.03
C GLY A 188 -13.73 -13.17 -6.40
N ILE A 189 -13.91 -11.88 -6.06
CA ILE A 189 -12.82 -10.89 -6.19
C ILE A 189 -11.64 -11.32 -5.30
N VAL A 190 -10.41 -11.02 -5.74
CA VAL A 190 -9.18 -11.50 -5.08
C VAL A 190 -8.29 -10.38 -4.56
N ALA A 191 -8.57 -9.13 -4.91
CA ALA A 191 -7.80 -7.97 -4.50
C ALA A 191 -8.69 -6.73 -4.41
N SER A 192 -8.33 -5.82 -3.51
CA SER A 192 -8.89 -4.49 -3.44
C SER A 192 -7.81 -3.44 -3.20
N CYS A 193 -8.12 -2.17 -3.41
CA CYS A 193 -7.23 -1.06 -3.10
C CYS A 193 -8.01 0.17 -2.63
N ASN A 194 -7.39 0.97 -1.75
CA ASN A 194 -8.01 2.18 -1.22
C ASN A 194 -7.03 3.34 -1.02
N CYS A 195 -7.58 4.54 -0.77
CA CYS A 195 -6.77 5.73 -0.58
C CYS A 195 -5.84 5.60 0.63
N LYS A 196 -4.62 6.13 0.55
CA LYS A 196 -3.73 6.34 1.70
C LYS A 196 -4.38 7.20 2.78
N ASP A 197 -3.69 7.33 3.91
CA ASP A 197 -4.09 8.26 4.95
C ASP A 197 -4.17 9.70 4.40
N GLN A 198 -5.26 10.37 4.74
CA GLN A 198 -5.52 11.76 4.38
C GLN A 198 -6.51 12.37 5.37
N VAL A 199 -6.31 13.64 5.68
CA VAL A 199 -7.22 14.41 6.54
C VAL A 199 -7.82 15.56 5.75
N GLY A 200 -9.15 15.58 5.66
CA GLY A 200 -9.90 16.72 5.11
C GLY A 200 -9.67 16.98 3.63
N THR A 201 -9.41 15.94 2.84
CA THR A 201 -9.24 16.02 1.38
C THR A 201 -10.49 15.46 0.70
N ASP A 202 -11.02 16.14 -0.31
CA ASP A 202 -12.15 15.68 -1.15
C ASP A 202 -13.43 15.27 -0.40
N GLY A 203 -13.64 15.82 0.81
CA GLY A 203 -14.82 15.57 1.62
C GLY A 203 -14.67 14.41 2.60
N TYR A 204 -13.49 13.79 2.71
CA TYR A 204 -13.35 12.59 3.53
C TYR A 204 -12.00 12.49 4.23
N THR A 205 -11.95 11.68 5.29
CA THR A 205 -10.77 11.46 6.13
C THR A 205 -10.58 9.97 6.35
N LEU A 206 -9.40 9.45 6.01
CA LEU A 206 -8.92 8.15 6.47
C LEU A 206 -7.67 8.42 7.31
N TRP A 207 -7.72 8.11 8.61
CA TRP A 207 -6.63 8.45 9.50
C TRP A 207 -6.38 7.35 10.52
N GLY A 208 -5.14 6.88 10.60
CA GLY A 208 -4.77 5.89 11.60
C GLY A 208 -4.64 4.45 11.08
N GLY A 209 -5.00 4.17 9.83
CA GLY A 209 -5.08 2.81 9.29
C GLY A 209 -3.71 2.18 8.99
N TYR A 210 -3.71 0.99 8.42
CA TYR A 210 -2.49 0.34 7.96
C TYR A 210 -1.76 1.26 6.96
N TRP A 211 -0.52 1.67 7.26
CA TRP A 211 0.06 2.87 6.66
C TRP A 211 0.46 2.70 5.18
N SER A 212 1.11 1.58 4.84
CA SER A 212 1.52 1.25 3.46
C SER A 212 1.50 -0.25 3.25
N GLY A 213 1.36 -0.70 2.00
CA GLY A 213 1.26 -2.11 1.64
C GLY A 213 -0.17 -2.63 1.59
N GLY A 214 -0.31 -3.95 1.72
CA GLY A 214 -1.56 -4.68 1.75
C GLY A 214 -1.91 -5.22 3.14
N TYR A 215 -3.19 -5.19 3.47
CA TYR A 215 -3.73 -5.81 4.68
C TYR A 215 -5.05 -6.51 4.38
N TYR A 216 -5.33 -7.59 5.09
CA TYR A 216 -6.67 -8.13 5.15
C TYR A 216 -7.52 -7.36 6.17
N PRO A 217 -8.68 -6.83 5.77
CA PRO A 217 -9.57 -6.10 6.68
C PRO A 217 -10.42 -7.03 7.55
N SER A 218 -10.96 -6.48 8.63
CA SER A 218 -11.93 -7.17 9.48
C SER A 218 -13.31 -7.27 8.80
N LEU A 219 -14.10 -8.26 9.23
CA LEU A 219 -15.46 -8.49 8.73
C LEU A 219 -16.42 -7.30 8.91
N VAL A 220 -16.15 -6.42 9.88
CA VAL A 220 -17.05 -5.32 10.27
C VAL A 220 -16.49 -3.93 9.99
N ASN A 221 -15.22 -3.83 9.57
CA ASN A 221 -14.58 -2.55 9.28
C ASN A 221 -13.42 -2.71 8.28
N ALA A 222 -13.62 -2.22 7.05
CA ALA A 222 -12.64 -2.33 5.97
C ALA A 222 -11.35 -1.53 6.22
N TYR A 223 -11.38 -0.55 7.13
CA TYR A 223 -10.21 0.22 7.50
C TYR A 223 -9.37 -0.43 8.60
N MET A 224 -9.94 -1.41 9.29
CA MET A 224 -9.30 -2.11 10.40
C MET A 224 -8.72 -3.43 9.94
N PRO A 225 -7.42 -3.71 10.16
CA PRO A 225 -6.88 -5.04 9.90
C PRO A 225 -7.55 -6.13 10.74
N ALA A 226 -7.79 -7.29 10.15
CA ALA A 226 -8.21 -8.48 10.89
C ALA A 226 -7.03 -9.04 11.71
N GLN A 227 -7.31 -9.41 12.95
CA GLN A 227 -6.33 -10.00 13.86
C GLN A 227 -6.27 -11.52 13.72
N ASN A 228 -7.24 -12.19 13.09
CA ASN A 228 -7.21 -13.62 12.79
C ASN A 228 -8.01 -14.00 11.52
N PRO A 229 -7.77 -15.18 10.93
CA PRO A 229 -8.46 -15.62 9.72
C PRO A 229 -9.99 -15.70 9.83
N GLU A 230 -10.52 -15.98 11.03
CA GLU A 230 -11.95 -16.20 11.26
C GLU A 230 -12.73 -14.88 11.22
N LYS A 231 -12.07 -13.77 11.53
CA LYS A 231 -12.61 -12.40 11.52
C LYS A 231 -12.16 -11.59 10.31
N GLN A 232 -11.61 -12.26 9.30
CA GLN A 232 -11.02 -11.66 8.12
C GLN A 232 -11.95 -11.71 6.91
N ILE A 233 -12.02 -10.61 6.14
CA ILE A 233 -12.43 -10.70 4.74
C ILE A 233 -11.20 -11.15 3.94
N PRO A 234 -11.20 -12.31 3.27
CA PRO A 234 -10.01 -12.89 2.65
C PRO A 234 -9.68 -12.25 1.28
N VAL A 235 -9.76 -10.91 1.23
CA VAL A 235 -9.39 -10.04 0.12
C VAL A 235 -8.45 -8.96 0.67
N PRO A 236 -7.17 -8.94 0.27
CA PRO A 236 -6.26 -7.91 0.73
C PRO A 236 -6.62 -6.56 0.10
N ILE A 237 -6.62 -5.51 0.92
CA ILE A 237 -6.72 -4.11 0.50
C ILE A 237 -5.31 -3.53 0.44
N PHE A 238 -4.90 -3.05 -0.73
CA PHE A 238 -3.62 -2.36 -0.94
C PHE A 238 -3.76 -0.84 -0.87
N ARG A 239 -2.91 -0.18 -0.09
CA ARG A 239 -2.87 1.29 0.05
C ARG A 239 -2.33 1.94 -1.22
N MET A 240 -3.09 2.83 -1.83
CA MET A 240 -2.72 3.48 -3.10
C MET A 240 -1.90 4.77 -2.92
N LEU A 241 -1.36 5.24 -4.04
CA LEU A 241 -0.75 6.55 -4.28
C LEU A 241 0.43 6.83 -3.35
N GLY A 242 1.55 6.13 -3.59
CA GLY A 242 2.69 6.10 -2.67
C GLY A 242 3.01 7.44 -2.02
N SER A 243 2.70 7.56 -0.73
CA SER A 243 2.93 8.78 0.08
C SER A 243 4.39 9.00 0.36
N ASP A 244 4.81 10.26 0.43
CA ASP A 244 6.09 10.64 1.03
C ASP A 244 6.17 10.12 2.48
N PRO A 245 7.09 9.18 2.80
CA PRO A 245 7.17 8.60 4.15
C PRO A 245 7.55 9.60 5.22
N ILE A 246 8.23 10.69 4.86
CA ILE A 246 8.75 11.69 5.77
C ILE A 246 7.75 12.85 5.88
N HIS A 247 7.47 13.52 4.76
CA HIS A 247 6.84 14.84 4.77
C HIS A 247 5.31 14.81 4.71
N GLN A 248 4.70 13.75 4.17
CA GLN A 248 3.23 13.67 4.02
C GLN A 248 2.53 13.79 5.38
N TYR A 249 3.01 13.06 6.39
CA TYR A 249 2.38 13.02 7.71
C TYR A 249 2.27 14.41 8.34
N ASP A 250 3.36 15.19 8.30
CA ASP A 250 3.42 16.53 8.90
C ASP A 250 2.93 17.64 7.93
N SER A 251 2.43 17.28 6.75
CA SER A 251 1.99 18.24 5.75
C SER A 251 0.68 18.89 6.17
N GLY A 252 0.72 20.17 6.55
CA GLY A 252 -0.45 20.85 7.13
C GLY A 252 -0.58 20.66 8.65
N LEU A 253 0.47 20.18 9.32
CA LEU A 253 0.50 20.00 10.77
C LEU A 253 0.06 21.26 11.53
N GLY A 254 -0.81 21.09 12.52
CA GLY A 254 -1.38 22.18 13.31
C GLY A 254 -2.45 23.00 12.57
N THR A 255 -2.88 22.54 11.39
CA THR A 255 -4.06 23.03 10.66
C THR A 255 -5.14 21.94 10.59
N GLY A 256 -6.28 22.23 9.97
CA GLY A 256 -7.39 21.27 9.88
C GLY A 256 -7.27 20.20 8.79
N ASN A 257 -6.37 20.36 7.81
CA ASN A 257 -6.31 19.52 6.62
C ASN A 257 -4.86 19.15 6.24
N GLN A 258 -4.67 17.95 5.68
CA GLN A 258 -3.41 17.57 5.06
C GLN A 258 -3.29 18.13 3.63
N ARG A 259 -2.05 18.39 3.19
CA ARG A 259 -1.76 18.52 1.75
C ARG A 259 -1.30 17.18 1.20
N VAL A 260 -1.20 17.07 -0.12
CA VAL A 260 -0.81 15.83 -0.79
C VAL A 260 0.63 15.92 -1.30
N ILE A 261 1.46 14.95 -0.87
CA ILE A 261 2.82 14.69 -1.31
C ILE A 261 2.90 13.18 -1.59
N SER A 262 2.70 12.82 -2.85
CA SER A 262 2.55 11.42 -3.29
C SER A 262 3.18 11.20 -4.66
N LEU A 263 3.26 9.93 -5.06
CA LEU A 263 3.60 9.49 -6.41
C LEU A 263 2.53 9.80 -7.47
N GLU A 264 1.47 10.55 -7.15
CA GLU A 264 0.52 10.99 -8.17
C GLU A 264 1.22 11.90 -9.20
N PRO A 265 1.25 11.52 -10.50
CA PRO A 265 1.93 12.27 -11.55
C PRO A 265 1.58 13.75 -11.67
N VAL A 266 0.38 14.16 -11.24
CA VAL A 266 -0.09 15.54 -11.38
C VAL A 266 0.61 16.53 -10.44
N TYR A 267 1.26 16.06 -9.37
CA TYR A 267 1.88 16.95 -8.38
C TYR A 267 3.31 17.31 -8.77
N GLU A 268 3.48 18.49 -9.37
CA GLU A 268 4.74 19.02 -9.91
C GLU A 268 5.92 19.05 -8.92
N LYS A 269 5.66 19.01 -7.61
CA LYS A 269 6.69 19.03 -6.54
C LYS A 269 6.84 17.68 -5.81
N ALA A 270 6.17 16.65 -6.30
CA ALA A 270 6.21 15.28 -5.79
C ALA A 270 6.24 14.30 -6.98
N GLY A 271 5.18 13.52 -7.23
CA GLY A 271 5.11 12.54 -8.33
C GLY A 271 5.34 13.09 -9.75
N GLY A 272 5.26 14.41 -9.94
CA GLY A 272 5.63 15.10 -11.18
C GLY A 272 7.09 15.60 -11.27
N ASP A 273 7.88 15.45 -10.21
CA ASP A 273 9.30 15.86 -10.14
C ASP A 273 10.24 14.65 -10.20
N GLU A 274 11.14 14.63 -11.18
CA GLU A 274 12.06 13.51 -11.37
C GLU A 274 13.01 13.30 -10.19
N ARG A 275 13.49 14.36 -9.54
CA ARG A 275 14.43 14.22 -8.41
C ARG A 275 13.71 13.62 -7.20
N TRP A 276 12.50 14.06 -6.93
CA TRP A 276 11.66 13.48 -5.87
C TRP A 276 11.31 12.02 -6.19
N CYS A 277 10.89 11.69 -7.40
CA CYS A 277 10.60 10.31 -7.80
C CYS A 277 11.83 9.40 -7.68
N ARG A 278 13.01 9.86 -8.13
CA ARG A 278 14.26 9.09 -8.01
C ARG A 278 14.65 8.88 -6.55
N TRP A 279 14.49 9.88 -5.69
CA TRP A 279 14.66 9.72 -4.25
C TRP A 279 13.67 8.71 -3.67
N TYR A 280 12.40 8.79 -4.05
CA TYR A 280 11.36 7.87 -3.58
C TYR A 280 11.73 6.42 -3.89
N PHE A 281 12.06 6.16 -5.16
CA PHE A 281 12.40 4.82 -5.60
C PHE A 281 13.74 4.32 -5.07
N ASP A 282 14.70 5.20 -4.78
CA ASP A 282 15.99 4.82 -4.17
C ASP A 282 15.79 4.17 -2.80
N TRP A 283 15.08 4.83 -1.88
CA TRP A 283 14.82 4.22 -0.57
C TRP A 283 13.91 3.00 -0.71
N PHE A 284 12.92 3.04 -1.61
CA PHE A 284 11.99 1.93 -1.80
C PHE A 284 12.70 0.63 -2.15
N VAL A 285 13.68 0.66 -3.05
CA VAL A 285 14.40 -0.55 -3.49
C VAL A 285 15.58 -0.93 -2.60
N ASN A 286 16.20 0.03 -1.90
CA ASN A 286 17.45 -0.19 -1.17
C ASN A 286 17.31 -0.26 0.36
N ALA A 287 16.23 0.27 0.95
CA ALA A 287 16.06 0.26 2.40
C ALA A 287 15.55 -1.10 2.92
N PRO A 288 15.80 -1.44 4.19
CA PRO A 288 15.20 -2.61 4.85
C PRO A 288 13.67 -2.57 4.78
N ALA A 289 13.05 -3.73 4.54
CA ALA A 289 11.59 -3.86 4.53
C ALA A 289 11.20 -5.27 5.01
N LEU A 290 10.45 -5.33 6.11
CA LEU A 290 9.87 -6.57 6.59
C LEU A 290 8.87 -7.12 5.58
N ASN A 291 8.97 -8.42 5.30
CA ASN A 291 8.13 -9.23 4.40
C ASN A 291 8.09 -8.77 2.93
N TYR A 292 7.71 -7.54 2.64
CA TYR A 292 7.69 -6.95 1.30
C TYR A 292 7.60 -5.42 1.38
N ALA A 293 7.91 -4.75 0.27
CA ALA A 293 7.51 -3.36 0.05
C ALA A 293 6.56 -3.31 -1.15
N TYR A 294 5.54 -2.47 -1.06
CA TYR A 294 4.54 -2.29 -2.11
C TYR A 294 4.30 -0.80 -2.34
N VAL A 295 4.08 -0.43 -3.59
CA VAL A 295 3.62 0.91 -3.95
C VAL A 295 2.74 0.87 -5.20
N GLN A 296 1.75 1.77 -5.25
CA GLN A 296 1.00 2.04 -6.47
C GLN A 296 1.47 3.35 -7.11
N VAL A 297 1.64 3.30 -8.44
CA VAL A 297 1.73 4.45 -9.34
C VAL A 297 0.55 4.44 -10.31
N GLY A 298 0.38 5.54 -11.04
CA GLY A 298 -0.74 5.75 -11.96
C GLY A 298 -1.63 6.88 -11.47
N GLN A 299 -2.69 7.19 -12.21
CA GLN A 299 -3.53 8.36 -11.94
C GLN A 299 -4.95 8.15 -12.45
N GLU A 300 -5.89 8.78 -11.77
CA GLU A 300 -7.24 8.98 -12.29
C GLU A 300 -7.25 9.77 -13.60
N ASN A 301 -8.13 9.39 -14.53
CA ASN A 301 -8.26 10.12 -15.79
C ASN A 301 -8.83 11.54 -15.63
N SER A 302 -9.55 11.87 -14.54
CA SER A 302 -10.05 13.23 -14.29
C SER A 302 -8.96 14.28 -14.08
N PHE A 303 -7.74 13.87 -13.76
CA PHE A 303 -6.61 14.79 -13.72
C PHE A 303 -6.14 15.21 -15.10
N THR A 304 -6.59 14.52 -16.17
CA THR A 304 -6.32 14.78 -17.59
C THR A 304 -4.87 14.59 -18.02
N TRP A 305 -4.69 14.12 -19.26
CA TRP A 305 -3.35 13.93 -19.84
C TRP A 305 -2.52 15.20 -19.81
N LYS A 306 -3.14 16.34 -20.16
CA LYS A 306 -2.50 17.67 -20.18
C LYS A 306 -1.77 18.01 -18.88
N ARG A 307 -2.30 17.58 -17.72
CA ARG A 307 -1.70 17.90 -16.41
C ARG A 307 -0.75 16.80 -15.92
N MET A 308 -1.01 15.53 -16.26
CA MET A 308 -0.25 14.41 -15.70
C MET A 308 0.92 13.93 -16.56
N SER A 309 0.93 14.24 -17.86
CA SER A 309 1.80 13.58 -18.86
C SER A 309 3.27 13.56 -18.46
N ARG A 310 3.82 14.72 -18.09
CA ARG A 310 5.21 14.85 -17.64
C ARG A 310 5.55 13.91 -16.48
N GLY A 311 4.73 13.94 -15.42
CA GLY A 311 4.95 13.09 -14.24
C GLY A 311 4.81 11.61 -14.58
N TYR A 312 3.85 11.28 -15.45
CA TYR A 312 3.59 9.92 -15.89
C TYR A 312 4.79 9.36 -16.64
N GLU A 313 5.30 10.09 -17.64
CA GLU A 313 6.48 9.72 -18.43
C GLU A 313 7.74 9.55 -17.57
N ILE A 314 7.97 10.47 -16.62
CA ILE A 314 9.08 10.39 -15.66
C ILE A 314 9.02 9.07 -14.88
N GLN A 315 7.85 8.74 -14.32
CA GLN A 315 7.70 7.55 -13.51
C GLN A 315 7.86 6.28 -14.36
N MET A 316 7.26 6.21 -15.54
CA MET A 316 7.37 5.04 -16.42
C MET A 316 8.83 4.77 -16.82
N LYS A 317 9.60 5.81 -17.11
CA LYS A 317 11.05 5.68 -17.38
C LYS A 317 11.82 5.14 -16.17
N ILE A 318 11.56 5.65 -14.97
CA ILE A 318 12.22 5.16 -13.75
C ILE A 318 11.86 3.69 -13.49
N LEU A 319 10.59 3.31 -13.66
CA LEU A 319 10.16 1.92 -13.51
C LEU A 319 10.86 0.99 -14.52
N ASP A 320 11.07 1.44 -15.76
CA ASP A 320 11.76 0.65 -16.79
C ASP A 320 13.21 0.38 -16.39
N GLU A 321 13.91 1.41 -15.92
CA GLU A 321 15.26 1.30 -15.35
C GLU A 321 15.29 0.28 -14.20
N LEU A 322 14.32 0.31 -13.28
CA LEU A 322 14.27 -0.58 -12.13
C LEU A 322 13.91 -2.03 -12.49
N VAL A 323 12.97 -2.23 -13.43
CA VAL A 323 12.60 -3.57 -13.93
C VAL A 323 13.77 -4.22 -14.63
N LYS A 324 14.45 -3.50 -15.55
CA LYS A 324 15.63 -4.01 -16.28
C LYS A 324 16.77 -4.41 -15.35
N ASN A 325 16.90 -3.73 -14.21
CA ASN A 325 17.90 -4.03 -13.18
C ASN A 325 17.42 -5.08 -12.15
N GLY A 326 16.24 -5.67 -12.32
CA GLY A 326 15.68 -6.67 -11.41
C GLY A 326 15.39 -6.14 -10.01
N LYS A 327 15.19 -4.82 -9.85
CA LYS A 327 15.00 -4.16 -8.55
C LYS A 327 13.55 -4.13 -8.09
N ILE A 328 12.60 -4.25 -9.01
CA ILE A 328 11.16 -4.28 -8.74
C ILE A 328 10.47 -5.34 -9.58
N VAL A 329 9.28 -5.74 -9.13
CA VAL A 329 8.35 -6.58 -9.90
C VAL A 329 7.09 -5.77 -10.17
N LEU A 330 6.76 -5.60 -11.45
CA LEU A 330 5.48 -5.04 -11.88
C LEU A 330 4.42 -6.14 -11.92
N GLN A 331 3.32 -5.92 -11.20
CA GLN A 331 2.17 -6.82 -11.15
C GLN A 331 0.89 -6.04 -11.44
N THR A 332 -0.13 -6.72 -11.94
CA THR A 332 -1.50 -6.20 -11.87
C THR A 332 -2.04 -6.34 -10.43
N LEU A 333 -3.11 -5.63 -10.09
CA LEU A 333 -3.68 -5.65 -8.74
C LEU A 333 -4.11 -7.06 -8.32
N SER A 334 -4.74 -7.83 -9.21
CA SER A 334 -5.12 -9.22 -8.88
C SER A 334 -3.94 -10.18 -8.82
N GLU A 335 -2.86 -9.94 -9.56
CA GLU A 335 -1.61 -10.70 -9.41
C GLU A 335 -1.02 -10.47 -8.01
N THR A 336 -0.96 -9.21 -7.56
CA THR A 336 -0.52 -8.87 -6.20
C THR A 336 -1.44 -9.49 -5.15
N GLY A 337 -2.76 -9.48 -5.35
CA GLY A 337 -3.71 -10.08 -4.41
C GLY A 337 -3.59 -11.60 -4.30
N ARG A 338 -3.39 -12.29 -5.44
CA ARG A 338 -3.12 -13.74 -5.44
C ARG A 338 -1.78 -14.05 -4.75
N TRP A 339 -0.73 -13.33 -5.12
CA TRP A 339 0.58 -13.45 -4.48
C TRP A 339 0.47 -13.26 -2.96
N PHE A 340 -0.25 -12.23 -2.49
CA PHE A 340 -0.41 -11.96 -1.07
C PHE A 340 -1.10 -13.13 -0.36
N LYS A 341 -2.17 -13.68 -0.94
CA LYS A 341 -2.90 -14.82 -0.39
C LYS A 341 -2.12 -16.14 -0.39
N GLU A 342 -1.26 -16.33 -1.38
CA GLU A 342 -0.36 -17.49 -1.45
C GLU A 342 0.74 -17.44 -0.38
N ASN A 343 1.17 -16.23 0.01
CA ASN A 343 2.28 -16.03 0.94
C ASN A 343 1.83 -15.81 2.38
N TYR A 344 0.63 -15.27 2.61
CA TYR A 344 0.18 -14.83 3.93
C TYR A 344 -1.25 -15.29 4.23
N ARG A 345 -1.41 -16.06 5.31
CA ARG A 345 -2.73 -16.46 5.83
C ARG A 345 -3.46 -15.28 6.51
N VAL A 346 -2.68 -14.38 7.10
CA VAL A 346 -3.12 -13.17 7.83
C VAL A 346 -2.20 -12.02 7.44
N THR A 347 -2.61 -10.78 7.68
CA THR A 347 -1.77 -9.60 7.39
C THR A 347 -0.40 -9.72 8.10
N PRO A 348 0.73 -9.75 7.36
CA PRO A 348 2.05 -9.83 7.97
C PRO A 348 2.49 -8.45 8.49
N PRO A 349 3.49 -8.39 9.40
CA PRO A 349 4.13 -7.14 9.74
C PRO A 349 4.92 -6.58 8.54
N THR A 350 4.89 -5.27 8.33
CA THR A 350 5.67 -4.58 7.29
C THR A 350 6.37 -3.35 7.85
N SER A 351 7.40 -2.89 7.15
CA SER A 351 8.13 -1.68 7.54
C SER A 351 8.46 -0.80 6.35
N VAL A 352 8.53 0.50 6.59
CA VAL A 352 9.10 1.49 5.66
C VAL A 352 10.15 2.32 6.37
N VAL A 353 11.37 2.29 5.83
CA VAL A 353 12.55 2.89 6.43
C VAL A 353 13.15 3.90 5.46
N VAL A 354 13.27 5.16 5.87
CA VAL A 354 13.96 6.19 5.08
C VAL A 354 14.95 6.92 5.97
N LEU A 355 16.25 6.72 5.67
CA LEU A 355 17.35 7.28 6.45
C LEU A 355 18.07 8.44 5.74
N LYS A 356 17.64 8.77 4.53
CA LYS A 356 18.15 9.87 3.70
C LYS A 356 16.97 10.69 3.19
N ASP A 357 16.77 11.88 3.73
CA ASP A 357 15.76 12.84 3.27
C ASP A 357 16.27 13.57 2.01
N HIS A 358 15.37 13.82 1.06
CA HIS A 358 15.67 14.63 -0.12
C HIS A 358 15.81 16.13 0.21
N SER A 359 15.33 16.55 1.39
CA SER A 359 15.30 17.94 1.82
C SER A 359 16.50 18.32 2.69
N LYS A 360 16.74 19.62 2.85
CA LYS A 360 17.76 20.16 3.77
C LYS A 360 17.47 19.87 5.25
N LYS A 361 16.26 19.39 5.60
CA LYS A 361 15.91 19.03 6.98
C LYS A 361 16.63 17.78 7.46
N ASN A 362 17.09 16.93 6.54
CA ASN A 362 17.82 15.70 6.83
C ASN A 362 17.07 14.77 7.80
N LEU A 363 15.75 14.64 7.62
CA LEU A 363 14.92 13.81 8.49
C LEU A 363 15.18 12.31 8.25
N LYS A 364 14.88 11.47 9.24
CA LYS A 364 14.85 10.01 9.07
C LYS A 364 13.58 9.47 9.68
N THR A 365 12.97 8.48 9.06
CA THR A 365 11.70 7.92 9.56
C THR A 365 11.65 6.42 9.41
N ILE A 366 10.94 5.79 10.35
CA ILE A 366 10.71 4.35 10.39
C ILE A 366 9.24 4.14 10.70
N TRP A 367 8.51 3.59 9.74
CA TRP A 367 7.15 3.11 9.91
C TRP A 367 7.18 1.60 10.16
N PHE A 368 6.42 1.15 11.14
CA PHE A 368 6.11 -0.24 11.40
C PHE A 368 4.60 -0.43 11.36
N ASN A 369 4.14 -1.49 10.70
CA ASN A 369 2.73 -1.88 10.69
C ASN A 369 2.62 -3.37 11.01
N SER A 370 1.64 -3.72 11.83
CA SER A 370 1.16 -5.08 12.01
C SER A 370 -0.37 -5.09 11.96
N ARG A 371 -1.00 -6.26 12.09
CA ARG A 371 -2.46 -6.35 12.24
C ARG A 371 -2.99 -5.89 13.60
N PHE A 372 -2.11 -5.55 14.55
CA PHE A 372 -2.49 -5.09 15.89
C PHE A 372 -2.22 -3.60 16.13
N TYR A 373 -1.21 -3.03 15.48
CA TYR A 373 -0.88 -1.62 15.61
C TYR A 373 -0.02 -1.10 14.45
N ARG A 374 0.07 0.21 14.34
CA ARG A 374 1.13 0.90 13.59
C ARG A 374 1.90 1.84 14.51
N ALA A 375 3.13 2.14 14.13
CA ALA A 375 3.93 3.14 14.81
C ALA A 375 4.86 3.86 13.83
N ASN A 376 5.13 5.13 14.10
CA ASN A 376 6.13 5.90 13.38
C ASN A 376 7.12 6.60 14.29
N LEU A 377 8.41 6.34 14.01
CA LEU A 377 9.52 7.10 14.53
C LEU A 377 9.96 8.17 13.53
N LEU A 378 10.22 9.37 14.03
CA LEU A 378 10.84 10.45 13.29
C LEU A 378 12.09 10.93 14.04
N TRP A 379 13.22 10.91 13.35
CA TRP A 379 14.45 11.53 13.78
C TRP A 379 14.60 12.92 13.15
N GLU A 380 14.89 13.91 13.97
CA GLU A 380 15.07 15.31 13.58
C GLU A 380 16.14 15.96 14.45
N GLN A 381 17.19 16.50 13.82
CA GLN A 381 18.26 17.29 14.47
C GLN A 381 18.87 16.61 15.72
N GLY A 382 19.14 15.30 15.60
CA GLY A 382 19.72 14.53 16.69
C GLY A 382 18.70 14.00 17.70
N THR A 383 17.42 14.34 17.62
CA THR A 383 16.38 13.84 18.53
C THR A 383 15.48 12.82 17.84
N LEU A 384 14.92 11.87 18.61
CA LEU A 384 13.98 10.87 18.12
C LEU A 384 12.63 11.03 18.84
N ARG A 385 11.52 10.83 18.11
CA ARG A 385 10.17 10.84 18.67
C ARG A 385 9.25 9.83 18.00
N PHE A 386 8.30 9.28 18.74
CA PHE A 386 7.10 8.71 18.12
C PHE A 386 6.15 9.84 17.78
N ARG A 387 5.88 10.05 16.49
CA ARG A 387 4.84 10.99 16.06
C ARG A 387 3.50 10.31 15.81
N ASP A 388 3.47 8.99 15.69
CA ASP A 388 2.25 8.22 15.43
C ASP A 388 2.33 6.86 16.13
N ILE A 389 1.27 6.48 16.84
CA ILE A 389 1.00 5.11 17.32
C ILE A 389 -0.51 4.92 17.32
N HIS A 390 -1.01 3.99 16.51
CA HIS A 390 -2.42 3.61 16.50
C HIS A 390 -2.58 2.12 16.74
N LEU A 391 -3.60 1.74 17.50
CA LEU A 391 -3.99 0.36 17.78
C LEU A 391 -5.13 -0.06 16.86
N PHE A 392 -5.19 -1.37 16.59
CA PHE A 392 -6.22 -1.99 15.77
C PHE A 392 -7.01 -3.00 16.60
N ASP A 393 -8.34 -2.90 16.54
CA ASP A 393 -9.28 -3.85 17.14
C ASP A 393 -10.27 -4.31 16.06
N GLU A 394 -10.14 -5.58 15.64
CA GLU A 394 -10.96 -6.17 14.58
C GLU A 394 -12.47 -6.18 14.91
N ASN A 395 -12.85 -5.98 16.18
CA ASN A 395 -14.24 -5.92 16.63
C ASN A 395 -14.83 -4.49 16.57
N MET A 396 -14.02 -3.48 16.24
CA MET A 396 -14.51 -2.11 16.06
C MET A 396 -15.36 -2.03 14.79
N VAL A 397 -16.67 -2.04 14.97
CA VAL A 397 -17.65 -1.93 13.88
C VAL A 397 -17.54 -0.54 13.23
N SER A 398 -17.51 -0.50 11.89
CA SER A 398 -17.55 0.76 11.14
C SER A 398 -18.90 1.44 11.29
N ASP A 399 -18.91 2.77 11.39
CA ASP A 399 -20.12 3.59 11.42
C ASP A 399 -21.03 3.36 10.20
N TYR A 400 -20.46 2.89 9.08
CA TYR A 400 -21.18 2.61 7.84
C TYR A 400 -21.50 1.13 7.63
N PHE A 401 -21.29 0.26 8.62
CA PHE A 401 -21.50 -1.17 8.45
C PHE A 401 -22.98 -1.54 8.35
N GLU A 402 -23.78 -1.14 9.35
CA GLU A 402 -25.21 -1.50 9.43
C GLU A 402 -26.14 -0.45 8.81
N LYS A 403 -25.69 0.80 8.72
CA LYS A 403 -26.52 1.95 8.33
C LYS A 403 -25.82 2.80 7.28
N PRO A 404 -26.58 3.48 6.41
CA PRO A 404 -26.00 4.45 5.49
C PRO A 404 -25.51 5.69 6.25
N GLY A 405 -24.38 6.24 5.79
CA GLY A 405 -23.97 7.59 6.11
C GLY A 405 -24.92 8.61 5.48
N THR A 406 -25.19 9.70 6.19
CA THR A 406 -26.13 10.76 5.77
C THR A 406 -25.43 12.11 5.57
N SER A 407 -24.11 12.13 5.70
CA SER A 407 -23.29 13.32 5.54
C SER A 407 -22.57 13.28 4.20
N SER A 408 -22.31 14.46 3.63
CA SER A 408 -21.41 14.58 2.48
C SER A 408 -19.98 14.16 2.78
N GLN A 409 -19.66 13.93 4.06
CA GLN A 409 -18.35 13.51 4.54
C GLN A 409 -18.31 12.07 5.04
N CYS A 410 -17.16 11.42 4.82
CA CYS A 410 -16.85 10.08 5.32
C CYS A 410 -15.61 10.10 6.24
N PHE A 411 -15.66 9.33 7.32
CA PHE A 411 -14.61 9.26 8.31
C PHE A 411 -14.25 7.81 8.65
N TYR A 412 -13.00 7.46 8.39
CA TYR A 412 -12.39 6.21 8.83
C TYR A 412 -11.27 6.51 9.80
N TYR A 413 -11.46 6.08 11.04
CA TYR A 413 -10.49 6.24 12.12
C TYR A 413 -10.12 4.89 12.72
N THR A 414 -8.94 4.85 13.32
CA THR A 414 -8.51 3.77 14.23
C THR A 414 -8.29 4.33 15.63
N LEU A 415 -7.61 3.60 16.52
CA LEU A 415 -7.50 3.93 17.94
C LEU A 415 -6.14 4.59 18.25
N PRO A 416 -6.01 5.92 18.29
CA PRO A 416 -4.73 6.57 18.53
C PRO A 416 -4.27 6.43 19.99
N LEU A 417 -3.03 5.98 20.19
CA LEU A 417 -2.26 6.17 21.43
C LEU A 417 -1.37 7.40 21.32
N VAL A 418 -0.88 7.70 20.11
CA VAL A 418 -0.14 8.91 19.77
C VAL A 418 -0.62 9.39 18.41
N ASP A 419 -1.21 10.59 18.36
CA ASP A 419 -1.61 11.23 17.11
C ASP A 419 -0.94 12.59 16.98
N GLY A 420 0.26 12.59 16.42
CA GLY A 420 1.05 13.80 16.25
C GLY A 420 0.35 14.80 15.33
N PHE A 421 -0.45 14.35 14.37
CA PHE A 421 -1.12 15.26 13.43
C PHE A 421 -2.24 16.06 14.11
N TYR A 422 -3.22 15.37 14.69
CA TYR A 422 -4.39 16.02 15.30
C TYR A 422 -4.08 16.71 16.62
N TRP A 423 -3.09 16.24 17.39
CA TRP A 423 -2.79 16.81 18.70
C TRP A 423 -1.79 17.97 18.64
N SER A 424 -1.20 18.21 17.47
CA SER A 424 -0.30 19.36 17.26
C SER A 424 -1.06 20.66 17.03
N SER A 425 -0.39 21.77 17.29
CA SER A 425 -0.79 23.11 16.89
C SER A 425 0.33 23.76 16.08
N LEU A 426 0.05 24.92 15.48
CA LEU A 426 1.07 25.73 14.80
C LEU A 426 2.27 26.10 15.69
N ARG A 427 2.14 26.02 17.03
CA ARG A 427 3.19 26.41 18.00
C ARG A 427 3.84 25.23 18.70
N LYS A 428 3.16 24.08 18.78
CA LYS A 428 3.60 22.93 19.57
C LYS A 428 3.29 21.64 18.86
N ILE A 429 4.34 20.85 18.62
CA ILE A 429 4.25 19.53 17.99
C ILE A 429 4.02 18.47 19.09
N ALA A 430 2.89 17.77 19.02
CA ALA A 430 2.58 16.62 19.87
C ALA A 430 3.34 15.37 19.40
N SER A 431 3.88 14.61 20.36
CA SER A 431 4.66 13.38 20.12
C SER A 431 5.07 12.76 21.46
N LEU A 432 5.44 11.47 21.46
CA LEU A 432 6.22 10.89 22.57
C LEU A 432 7.71 11.08 22.28
N ARG A 433 8.42 11.69 23.23
CA ARG A 433 9.83 12.06 23.08
C ARG A 433 10.68 11.34 24.10
N PHE A 434 11.88 10.93 23.68
CA PHE A 434 12.88 10.39 24.59
C PHE A 434 13.58 11.50 25.35
N LYS A 435 13.56 11.42 26.68
CA LYS A 435 14.19 12.37 27.60
C LYS A 435 14.97 11.60 28.66
N TYR A 436 15.97 12.24 29.27
CA TYR A 436 16.75 11.68 30.36
C TYR A 436 16.77 12.60 31.59
N ASN A 437 16.88 12.01 32.78
CA ASN A 437 16.77 12.71 34.06
C ASN A 437 15.50 13.60 34.10
N ASN A 438 15.61 14.83 34.62
CA ASN A 438 14.54 15.83 34.72
C ASN A 438 14.17 16.46 33.35
N GLY A 439 13.89 15.65 32.33
CA GLY A 439 13.35 16.12 31.04
C GLY A 439 14.38 16.65 30.04
N LYS A 440 15.68 16.35 30.22
CA LYS A 440 16.72 16.77 29.27
C LYS A 440 16.63 15.96 27.97
N GLU A 441 16.99 16.57 26.85
CA GLU A 441 16.89 15.91 25.54
C GLU A 441 18.00 14.89 25.34
N LEU A 442 17.64 13.69 24.91
CA LEU A 442 18.63 12.75 24.38
C LEU A 442 18.98 13.13 22.94
N LYS A 443 20.28 13.15 22.64
CA LYS A 443 20.79 13.48 21.30
C LYS A 443 21.70 12.38 20.78
N GLY A 444 21.53 12.06 19.51
CA GLY A 444 22.31 11.04 18.81
C GLY A 444 22.08 11.08 17.32
N ASN A 445 23.14 10.96 16.53
CA ASN A 445 23.05 11.10 15.07
C ASN A 445 22.91 9.76 14.31
N ASN A 446 23.33 8.68 14.95
CA ASN A 446 23.37 7.36 14.34
C ASN A 446 22.09 6.59 14.63
N LEU A 447 21.34 6.27 13.57
CA LEU A 447 20.12 5.46 13.61
C LEU A 447 20.32 4.29 12.64
N VAL A 448 20.39 3.08 13.18
CA VAL A 448 20.58 1.85 12.41
C VAL A 448 19.33 0.99 12.56
N VAL A 449 18.91 0.35 11.48
CA VAL A 449 17.72 -0.51 11.44
C VAL A 449 18.12 -1.88 10.96
N HIS A 450 17.72 -2.91 11.71
CA HIS A 450 17.93 -4.31 11.39
C HIS A 450 16.58 -5.01 11.26
N ASP A 451 16.36 -5.66 10.13
CA ASP A 451 15.25 -6.59 9.88
C ASP A 451 15.69 -8.02 10.21
N SER A 452 16.12 -8.20 11.47
CA SER A 452 16.80 -9.39 11.99
C SER A 452 16.02 -10.70 11.79
N SER A 453 14.69 -10.61 11.59
CA SER A 453 13.82 -11.72 11.21
C SER A 453 12.61 -11.20 10.42
N ALA A 454 11.82 -12.11 9.83
CA ALA A 454 10.62 -11.74 9.07
C ALA A 454 9.57 -10.97 9.89
N ASP A 455 9.57 -11.12 11.23
CA ASP A 455 8.51 -10.59 12.10
C ASP A 455 9.01 -9.51 13.07
N GLU A 456 10.28 -9.12 12.98
CA GLU A 456 10.88 -8.20 13.96
C GLU A 456 11.75 -7.13 13.31
N LEU A 457 11.46 -5.87 13.64
CA LEU A 457 12.29 -4.73 13.31
C LEU A 457 13.00 -4.22 14.56
N LEU A 458 14.33 -4.18 14.54
CA LEU A 458 15.13 -3.58 15.60
C LEU A 458 15.70 -2.24 15.13
N VAL A 459 15.42 -1.19 15.88
CA VAL A 459 15.98 0.14 15.68
C VAL A 459 16.97 0.44 16.79
N GLN A 460 18.20 0.77 16.40
CA GLN A 460 19.29 1.15 17.27
C GLN A 460 19.58 2.63 17.11
N TRP A 461 19.48 3.37 18.21
CA TRP A 461 19.80 4.80 18.25
C TRP A 461 20.92 5.07 19.24
N SER A 462 22.12 5.36 18.73
CA SER A 462 23.29 5.69 19.54
C SER A 462 23.18 7.11 20.07
N ILE A 463 23.36 7.30 21.37
CA ILE A 463 23.28 8.60 22.05
C ILE A 463 24.69 9.08 22.41
N ASP A 464 24.94 10.36 22.15
CA ASP A 464 26.24 10.99 22.39
C ASP A 464 26.44 11.29 23.90
N PHE A 465 25.41 11.80 24.57
CA PHE A 465 25.45 12.10 26.01
C PHE A 465 24.07 11.98 26.71
N PRO A 466 23.96 11.23 27.84
CA PRO A 466 24.97 10.32 28.35
C PRO A 466 25.23 9.19 27.32
N ALA A 467 26.48 8.76 27.19
CA ALA A 467 26.86 7.80 26.17
C ALA A 467 26.14 6.47 26.38
N GLY A 468 25.48 5.99 25.34
CA GLY A 468 24.72 4.74 25.39
C GLY A 468 23.92 4.50 24.13
N GLU A 469 22.94 3.61 24.23
CA GLU A 469 22.10 3.22 23.11
C GLU A 469 20.66 3.01 23.57
N ILE A 470 19.71 3.49 22.77
CA ILE A 470 18.30 3.11 22.86
C ILE A 470 18.02 2.04 21.80
N LEU A 471 17.42 0.94 22.23
CA LEU A 471 16.97 -0.16 21.40
C LEU A 471 15.44 -0.16 21.39
N ILE A 472 14.86 -0.03 20.20
CA ILE A 472 13.42 -0.08 19.99
C ILE A 472 13.14 -1.30 19.12
N ARG A 473 12.45 -2.28 19.69
CA ARG A 473 12.08 -3.51 19.01
C ARG A 473 10.58 -3.49 18.74
N PHE A 474 10.22 -3.65 17.48
CA PHE A 474 8.86 -3.85 17.02
C PHE A 474 8.69 -5.30 16.60
N ASP A 475 7.69 -5.96 17.17
CA ASP A 475 7.18 -7.23 16.68
C ASP A 475 5.69 -7.13 16.38
N GLU A 476 5.07 -8.21 15.90
CA GLU A 476 3.66 -8.19 15.51
C GLU A 476 2.72 -7.63 16.60
N ARG A 477 3.00 -7.88 17.89
CA ARG A 477 2.10 -7.59 19.01
C ARG A 477 2.65 -6.60 20.03
N CYS A 478 3.96 -6.33 20.00
CA CYS A 478 4.66 -5.60 21.04
C CYS A 478 5.64 -4.59 20.45
N LEU A 479 5.58 -3.38 21.00
CA LEU A 479 6.63 -2.37 20.90
C LEU A 479 7.36 -2.34 22.24
N SER A 480 8.65 -2.68 22.25
CA SER A 480 9.49 -2.65 23.44
C SER A 480 10.66 -1.69 23.28
N ILE A 481 10.99 -1.00 24.36
CA ILE A 481 12.08 -0.02 24.42
C ILE A 481 13.01 -0.44 25.55
N SER A 482 14.30 -0.50 25.27
CA SER A 482 15.34 -0.71 26.28
C SER A 482 16.52 0.23 26.07
N ALA A 483 17.30 0.45 27.11
CA ALA A 483 18.48 1.29 27.07
C ALA A 483 19.72 0.54 27.56
N ARG A 484 20.87 0.86 26.97
CA ARG A 484 22.20 0.36 27.36
C ARG A 484 23.14 1.54 27.63
N GLY A 485 24.18 1.30 28.45
CA GLY A 485 25.18 2.31 28.79
C GLY A 485 24.69 3.33 29.83
N GLY A 486 25.26 4.54 29.79
CA GLY A 486 25.02 5.60 30.78
C GLY A 486 23.63 6.26 30.72
N ILE A 487 22.76 5.83 29.80
CA ILE A 487 21.36 6.26 29.69
C ILE A 487 20.46 5.47 30.63
N LYS A 488 20.87 4.26 31.03
CA LYS A 488 20.06 3.42 31.92
C LYS A 488 20.02 4.09 33.29
N ASP A 489 18.82 4.50 33.72
CA ASP A 489 18.60 4.94 35.10
C ASP A 489 19.09 3.83 36.04
N LYS A 490 19.93 4.20 37.00
CA LYS A 490 20.51 3.27 37.96
C LYS A 490 19.50 2.81 38.98
#